data_AF-A0A3D0DKI6-F1
#
_entry.id   AF-A0A3D0DKI6-F1
#
_cell.length_a   1.000
_cell.length_b   1.000
_cell.length_c   1.000
_cell.angle_alpha   90.00
_cell.angle_beta   90.00
_cell.angle_gamma   90.00
#
_symmetry.space_group_name_H-M   'P 1'
#
loop_
_entity.id
_entity.type
_entity.pdbx_description
1 polymer ?
#
loop_
_entity_poly.entity_id
_entity_poly.type
_entity_poly.pdbx_seq_one_letter_code
_entity_poly.pdbx_strand_id
1 'polypeptide(L)'
;MRELDVKKITEAVKELCISANLELSPEMKECIADAKSKETNVLAKEILGQLQENMDIAISDSIPICQDTGMAVFFIEIGQELHITGGDLTEAVNEGVRQGYTEGYLRKSVVGD
;
A
#
# COMPACT_ATOMS: atom_id res chain seq x y z
N MET A 1 17.17 -22.07 14.40
CA MET A 1 15.93 -21.40 14.86
C MET A 1 16.16 -19.92 15.19
N ARG A 2 15.60 -19.02 14.37
CA ARG A 2 15.49 -17.57 14.64
C ARG A 2 14.08 -17.30 15.15
N GLU A 3 13.93 -16.34 16.04
CA GLU A 3 12.61 -15.95 16.57
C GLU A 3 12.18 -14.57 16.06
N LEU A 4 10.89 -14.41 15.79
CA LEU A 4 10.27 -13.14 15.43
C LEU A 4 8.94 -12.98 16.16
N ASP A 5 8.85 -11.93 16.96
CA ASP A 5 7.61 -11.57 17.65
C ASP A 5 6.57 -11.01 16.66
N VAL A 6 5.33 -11.48 16.75
CA VAL A 6 4.19 -11.06 15.92
C VAL A 6 3.95 -9.54 15.89
N LYS A 7 4.37 -8.79 16.91
CA LYS A 7 4.25 -7.33 16.93
C LYS A 7 5.05 -6.68 15.81
N LYS A 8 6.21 -7.25 15.44
CA LYS A 8 7.00 -6.75 14.31
C LYS A 8 6.30 -6.99 12.97
N ILE A 9 5.57 -8.10 12.85
CA ILE A 9 4.77 -8.39 11.66
C ILE A 9 3.59 -7.43 11.59
N THR A 10 2.91 -7.21 12.71
CA THR A 10 1.78 -6.26 12.82
C THR A 10 2.21 -4.85 12.38
N GLU A 11 3.32 -4.36 12.91
CA GLU A 11 3.85 -3.03 12.58
C GLU A 11 4.24 -2.94 11.10
N ALA A 12 4.96 -3.94 10.57
CA ALA A 12 5.34 -3.96 9.16
C ALA A 12 4.12 -3.98 8.24
N VAL A 13 3.09 -4.77 8.57
CA VAL A 13 1.85 -4.83 7.78
C VAL A 13 1.08 -3.52 7.83
N LYS A 14 1.01 -2.87 9.01
CA LYS A 14 0.42 -1.53 9.16
C LYS A 14 1.10 -0.52 8.25
N GLU A 15 2.41 -0.42 8.32
CA GLU A 15 3.22 0.50 7.50
C GLU A 15 3.04 0.21 5.99
N LEU A 16 3.03 -1.07 5.61
CA LEU A 16 2.79 -1.49 4.22
C LEU A 16 1.41 -1.07 3.72
N CYS A 17 0.34 -1.26 4.51
CA CYS A 17 -1.00 -0.85 4.11
C CYS A 17 -1.09 0.67 3.88
N ILE A 18 -0.46 1.47 4.73
CA ILE A 18 -0.45 2.93 4.59
C ILE A 18 0.37 3.34 3.37
N SER A 19 1.65 2.96 3.33
CA SER A 19 2.58 3.37 2.27
C SER A 19 2.10 2.97 0.87
N ALA A 20 1.58 1.75 0.70
CA ALA A 20 1.11 1.26 -0.59
C ALA A 20 -0.11 2.03 -1.15
N ASN A 21 -0.84 2.75 -0.29
CA ASN A 21 -1.98 3.58 -0.70
C ASN A 21 -1.62 5.06 -0.86
N LEU A 22 -0.48 5.51 -0.32
CA LEU A 22 -0.02 6.90 -0.42
C LEU A 22 0.99 7.10 -1.55
N GLU A 23 1.83 6.09 -1.82
CA GLU A 23 2.96 6.21 -2.74
C GLU A 23 3.04 5.06 -3.74
N LEU A 24 3.11 5.40 -5.03
CA LEU A 24 3.46 4.45 -6.08
C LEU A 24 4.96 4.22 -6.12
N SER A 25 5.36 3.04 -6.62
CA SER A 25 6.78 2.73 -6.81
C SER A 25 7.47 3.75 -7.73
N PRO A 26 8.78 4.03 -7.53
CA PRO A 26 9.52 4.95 -8.38
C PRO A 26 9.42 4.62 -9.87
N GLU A 27 9.45 3.34 -10.20
CA GLU A 27 9.34 2.86 -11.58
C GLU A 27 7.98 3.24 -12.19
N MET A 28 6.89 3.18 -11.42
CA MET A 28 5.57 3.57 -11.91
C MET A 28 5.47 5.08 -12.14
N LYS A 29 6.06 5.88 -11.24
CA LYS A 29 6.15 7.35 -11.42
C LYS A 29 6.92 7.70 -12.69
N GLU A 30 8.05 7.02 -12.93
CA GLU A 30 8.85 7.16 -14.15
C GLU A 30 8.09 6.74 -15.40
N CYS A 31 7.36 5.61 -15.37
CA CYS A 31 6.54 5.17 -16.48
C CYS A 31 5.47 6.20 -16.86
N ILE A 32 4.78 6.78 -15.87
CA ILE A 32 3.76 7.82 -16.12
C ILE A 32 4.41 9.09 -16.70
N ALA A 33 5.57 9.50 -16.18
CA ALA A 33 6.30 10.66 -16.67
C ALA A 33 6.78 10.47 -18.11
N ASP A 34 7.35 9.31 -18.42
CA ASP A 34 7.80 8.95 -19.76
C ASP A 34 6.62 8.90 -20.75
N ALA A 35 5.50 8.26 -20.36
CA ALA A 35 4.28 8.21 -21.14
C ALA A 35 3.77 9.62 -21.47
N LYS A 36 3.71 10.52 -20.48
CA LYS A 36 3.27 11.91 -20.69
C LYS A 36 4.19 12.66 -21.66
N SER A 37 5.49 12.41 -21.59
CA SER A 37 6.48 13.08 -22.44
C SER A 37 6.33 12.68 -23.91
N LYS A 38 6.01 11.40 -24.16
CA LYS A 38 5.88 10.79 -25.49
C LYS A 38 4.49 10.91 -26.10
N GLU A 39 3.47 11.15 -25.28
CA GLU A 39 2.08 11.26 -25.74
C GLU A 39 1.88 12.47 -26.66
N THR A 40 1.17 12.23 -27.77
CA THR A 40 0.89 13.21 -28.83
C THR A 40 -0.54 13.73 -28.78
N ASN A 41 -1.47 12.94 -28.23
CA ASN A 41 -2.84 13.36 -27.99
C ASN A 41 -2.90 14.32 -26.79
N VAL A 42 -3.38 15.54 -27.03
CA VAL A 42 -3.43 16.61 -26.02
C VAL A 42 -4.23 16.19 -24.78
N LEU A 43 -5.40 15.60 -24.97
CA LEU A 43 -6.27 15.18 -23.87
C LEU A 43 -5.61 14.06 -23.04
N ALA A 44 -5.03 13.05 -23.70
CA ALA A 44 -4.36 11.96 -23.00
C ALA A 44 -3.14 12.46 -22.20
N LYS A 45 -2.39 13.42 -22.76
CA LYS A 45 -1.24 14.05 -22.09
C LYS A 45 -1.67 14.85 -20.85
N GLU A 46 -2.80 15.55 -20.92
CA GLU A 46 -3.39 16.25 -19.76
C GLU A 46 -3.78 15.26 -18.65
N ILE A 47 -4.45 14.16 -19.01
CA ILE A 47 -4.83 13.10 -18.05
C ILE A 47 -3.59 12.54 -17.34
N LEU A 48 -2.53 12.21 -18.09
CA LEU A 48 -1.27 11.75 -17.49
C LEU A 48 -0.66 12.81 -16.55
N GLY A 49 -0.83 14.09 -16.86
CA GLY A 49 -0.44 15.19 -15.97
C GLY A 49 -1.24 15.23 -14.67
N GLN A 50 -2.56 15.02 -14.75
CA GLN A 50 -3.42 14.93 -13.55
C GLN A 50 -3.06 13.74 -12.67
N LEU A 51 -2.69 12.60 -13.27
CA LEU A 51 -2.21 11.44 -12.51
C LEU A 51 -0.91 11.77 -11.75
N GLN A 52 0.00 12.54 -12.34
CA GLN A 52 1.21 13.02 -11.66
C GLN A 52 0.90 13.95 -10.50
N GLU A 53 0.05 14.95 -10.73
CA GLU A 53 -0.37 15.88 -9.69
C GLU A 53 -1.05 15.14 -8.53
N ASN A 54 -1.91 14.16 -8.83
CA ASN A 54 -2.56 13.33 -7.82
C ASN A 54 -1.55 12.51 -7.00
N MET A 55 -0.50 11.97 -7.63
CA MET A 55 0.59 11.28 -6.91
C MET A 55 1.32 12.22 -5.94
N ASP A 56 1.58 13.46 -6.35
CA ASP A 56 2.27 14.44 -5.51
C ASP A 56 1.39 14.91 -4.35
N ILE A 57 0.09 15.14 -4.62
CA ILE A 57 -0.91 15.47 -3.59
C ILE A 57 -1.02 14.35 -2.56
N ALA A 58 -1.13 13.09 -2.99
CA ALA A 58 -1.26 11.94 -2.10
C ALA A 58 -0.14 11.89 -1.04
N ILE A 59 1.10 12.14 -1.47
CA ILE A 59 2.27 12.16 -0.58
C ILE A 59 2.27 13.41 0.31
N SER A 60 2.08 14.59 -0.28
CA SER A 60 2.18 15.87 0.45
C SER A 60 1.09 16.05 1.50
N ASP A 61 -0.15 15.65 1.18
CA ASP A 61 -1.31 15.76 2.06
C ASP A 61 -1.52 14.49 2.90
N SER A 62 -0.71 13.44 2.68
CA SER A 62 -0.83 12.13 3.35
C SER A 62 -2.24 11.54 3.20
N ILE A 63 -2.78 11.59 1.98
CA ILE A 63 -4.09 11.03 1.62
C ILE A 63 -3.98 9.93 0.57
N PRO A 64 -4.89 8.94 0.56
CA PRO A 64 -4.83 7.86 -0.42
C PRO A 64 -4.86 8.37 -1.86
N ILE A 65 -3.99 7.82 -2.71
CA ILE A 65 -3.92 8.15 -4.13
C ILE A 65 -5.21 7.81 -4.88
N CYS A 66 -5.98 6.85 -4.38
CA CYS A 66 -7.26 6.43 -4.92
C CYS A 66 -8.31 6.34 -3.81
N GLN A 67 -9.54 6.72 -4.13
CA GLN A 67 -10.67 6.58 -3.20
C GLN A 67 -10.98 5.12 -2.88
N ASP A 68 -10.70 4.17 -3.78
CA ASP A 68 -10.77 2.74 -3.48
C ASP A 68 -9.39 2.22 -3.11
N THR A 69 -9.20 1.95 -1.81
CA THR A 69 -7.95 1.43 -1.25
C THR A 69 -7.85 -0.11 -1.35
N GLY A 70 -8.81 -0.73 -2.05
CA GLY A 70 -8.75 -2.13 -2.47
C GLY A 70 -8.97 -3.14 -1.34
N MET A 71 -8.55 -4.38 -1.63
CA MET A 71 -8.55 -5.51 -0.70
C MET A 71 -7.10 -5.87 -0.37
N ALA A 72 -6.79 -5.99 0.91
CA ALA A 72 -5.46 -6.38 1.35
C ALA A 72 -5.22 -7.86 1.06
N VAL A 73 -4.20 -8.15 0.24
CA VAL A 73 -3.78 -9.53 -0.11
C VAL A 73 -2.30 -9.66 0.20
N PHE A 74 -1.96 -10.64 1.04
CA PHE A 74 -0.58 -10.88 1.47
C PHE A 74 -0.08 -12.23 0.94
N PHE A 75 1.06 -12.18 0.27
CA PHE A 75 1.86 -13.36 -0.04
C PHE A 75 3.03 -13.37 0.93
N ILE A 76 3.14 -14.41 1.75
CA ILE A 76 4.13 -14.49 2.82
C ILE A 76 5.02 -15.70 2.57
N GLU A 77 6.32 -15.45 2.39
CA GLU A 77 7.35 -16.48 2.34
C GLU A 77 8.03 -16.58 3.70
N ILE A 78 8.03 -17.78 4.29
CA ILE A 78 8.55 -18.03 5.63
C ILE A 78 9.67 -19.05 5.54
N GLY A 79 10.86 -18.66 6.02
CA GLY A 79 11.99 -19.57 6.10
C GLY A 79 11.73 -20.70 7.12
N GLN A 80 12.12 -21.92 6.77
CA GLN A 80 11.90 -23.12 7.59
C GLN A 80 12.38 -22.99 9.06
N GLU A 81 13.44 -22.21 9.29
CA GLU A 81 14.05 -22.02 10.62
C GLU A 81 13.51 -20.80 11.39
N LEU A 82 12.43 -20.17 10.91
CA LEU A 82 11.78 -19.05 11.60
C LEU A 82 10.68 -19.56 12.53
N HIS A 83 10.79 -19.23 13.82
CA HIS A 83 9.73 -19.43 14.79
C HIS A 83 9.06 -18.09 15.10
N ILE A 84 7.75 -18.01 14.84
CA ILE A 84 6.94 -16.83 15.16
C ILE A 84 6.45 -16.98 16.59
N THR A 85 6.68 -15.94 17.40
CA THR A 85 6.38 -15.93 18.83
C THR A 85 5.40 -14.83 19.21
N GLY A 86 4.76 -14.95 20.37
CA GLY A 86 3.86 -13.93 20.91
C GLY A 86 2.43 -13.94 20.35
N GLY A 87 2.12 -14.81 19.39
CA GLY A 87 0.77 -14.97 18.86
C GLY A 87 0.72 -15.75 17.55
N ASP A 88 -0.42 -15.65 16.88
CA ASP A 88 -0.67 -16.24 15.57
C ASP A 88 -0.28 -15.27 14.44
N LEU A 89 0.26 -15.80 13.33
CA LEU A 89 0.68 -15.01 12.18
C LEU A 89 -0.50 -14.33 11.47
N THR A 90 -1.58 -15.07 11.24
CA THR A 90 -2.76 -14.56 10.52
C THR A 90 -3.43 -13.45 11.32
N GLU A 91 -3.56 -13.63 12.64
CA GLU A 91 -4.06 -12.57 13.53
C GLU A 91 -3.16 -11.34 13.52
N ALA A 92 -1.83 -11.50 13.51
CA ALA A 92 -0.89 -10.39 13.43
C ALA A 92 -1.02 -9.60 12.11
N VAL A 93 -1.21 -10.30 10.99
CA VAL A 93 -1.43 -9.68 9.68
C VAL A 93 -2.77 -8.94 9.68
N ASN A 94 -3.85 -9.57 10.13
CA ASN A 94 -5.18 -8.96 10.20
C ASN A 94 -5.19 -7.73 11.11
N GLU A 95 -4.49 -7.78 12.24
CA GLU A 95 -4.34 -6.65 13.16
C GLU A 95 -3.56 -5.51 12.51
N GLY A 96 -2.48 -5.81 11.78
CA GLY A 96 -1.74 -4.81 11.01
C GLY A 96 -2.61 -4.14 9.95
N VAL A 97 -3.43 -4.91 9.22
CA VAL A 97 -4.41 -4.38 8.26
C VAL A 97 -5.42 -3.47 8.98
N ARG A 98 -5.98 -3.92 10.11
CA ARG A 98 -6.94 -3.15 10.90
C ARG A 98 -6.36 -1.80 11.33
N GLN A 99 -5.14 -1.80 11.85
CA GLN A 99 -4.42 -0.59 12.25
C GLN A 99 -4.13 0.29 11.04
N GLY A 100 -3.56 -0.27 9.96
CA GLY A 100 -3.16 0.49 8.78
C GLY A 100 -4.35 1.18 8.09
N TYR A 101 -5.48 0.48 7.98
CA TYR A 101 -6.69 1.07 7.40
C TYR A 101 -7.32 2.14 8.30
N THR A 102 -7.15 2.03 9.62
CA THR A 102 -7.71 3.01 10.57
C THR A 102 -6.82 4.24 10.68
N GLU A 103 -5.52 4.06 10.89
CA GLU A 103 -4.54 5.13 11.09
C GLU A 103 -4.16 5.83 9.78
N GLY A 104 -4.18 5.11 8.66
CA GLY A 104 -3.99 5.68 7.32
C GLY A 104 -5.23 6.30 6.71
N TYR A 105 -6.36 6.33 7.43
CA TYR A 105 -7.65 6.83 6.93
C TYR A 105 -8.09 6.19 5.60
N LEU A 106 -7.83 4.89 5.44
CA LEU A 106 -8.13 4.14 4.22
C LEU A 106 -9.60 3.71 4.16
N ARG A 107 -10.09 3.41 2.95
CA ARG A 107 -11.48 2.96 2.76
C ARG A 107 -11.63 1.48 3.15
N LYS A 108 -12.63 1.18 3.98
CA LYS A 108 -13.00 -0.20 4.34
C LYS A 108 -13.91 -0.78 3.25
N SER A 109 -13.31 -1.27 2.16
CA SER A 109 -14.00 -1.65 0.92
C SER A 109 -14.65 -3.04 0.93
N VAL A 110 -14.44 -3.87 1.96
CA VAL A 110 -14.96 -5.24 2.02
C VAL A 110 -16.30 -5.28 2.76
N VAL A 111 -17.31 -5.91 2.16
CA VAL A 111 -18.63 -6.14 2.75
C VAL A 111 -18.69 -7.56 3.33
N GLY A 112 -19.17 -7.68 4.57
CA GLY A 112 -19.49 -8.99 5.17
C GLY A 112 -20.81 -9.53 4.63
N ASP A 113 -20.98 -10.84 4.68
CA ASP A 113 -22.23 -11.54 4.35
C ASP A 113 -23.33 -11.36 5.40
#